data_AF-A0A661VGR9-F1
#
_entry.id   AF-A0A661VGR9-F1
#
_cell.length_a   1.000
_cell.length_b   1.000
_cell.length_c   1.000
_cell.angle_alpha   90.00
_cell.angle_beta   90.00
_cell.angle_gamma   90.00
#
_symmetry.space_group_name_H-M   'P 1'
#
loop_
_entity.id
_entity.type
_entity.pdbx_description
1 polymer ?
#
loop_
_entity_poly.entity_id
_entity_poly.type
_entity_poly.pdbx_seq_one_letter_code
_entity_poly.pdbx_strand_id
1 'polypeptide(L)'
;MIASESEQNQIRYNLCINDGLYCARYFFKQRFDMKMIISLHHRAIQDALDAVRRGEIVRLIINVPPGYTKTELAVINFIVQGLLDNPMARFLHLSYSAALALENSSTARTCIKSEKFQEMREVKTRDDSDSKAKWWTEQGGGVYATATGGQVTGFRAGHMNHDKDNFTGALVIDDPSKPGDAGGEEMENSNRRFGDTVKSRLAVEEVPIIVIMQRVHKNDLSGFLLKGGNGQMWHHLNLPVIIDNSEEYNKDYTHGIPINHGLPEGWLWEKKHNDNNKESILTPKSVYWSQYRQKPEKANVEGALWTEALIDQTRVKSLDFTTLERIAVSVDPSGDDGKIKKEGKKPDQIGIVAAGKRTEEDGIEHYYLFSDKSRFGSPSQWADESVDLYWKYDAHVLLGEKNYGGGMVETIILNAKNGSNVNYKGITATGSKIARAEPVAALFEQLRCHIVGYLPELEDQMCTYNGAGKSPNNYDAAVHAVRELAGYYPKEVRIY
;
A
#
# COMPACT_ATOMS: atom_id res chain seq x y z
N MET A 1 -26.04 -37.17 -30.28
CA MET A 1 -25.58 -36.21 -31.31
C MET A 1 -24.58 -35.27 -30.66
N ILE A 2 -23.41 -35.10 -31.26
CA ILE A 2 -22.43 -34.08 -30.83
C ILE A 2 -22.92 -32.74 -31.40
N ALA A 3 -23.03 -31.70 -30.56
CA ALA A 3 -23.45 -30.37 -31.00
C ALA A 3 -22.51 -29.84 -32.09
N SER A 4 -23.06 -29.19 -33.12
CA SER A 4 -22.30 -28.51 -34.17
C SER A 4 -21.40 -27.42 -33.57
N GLU A 5 -20.37 -27.02 -34.31
CA GLU A 5 -19.42 -26.00 -33.84
C GLU A 5 -20.11 -24.66 -33.50
N SER A 6 -21.08 -24.25 -34.31
CA SER A 6 -21.91 -23.06 -34.06
C SER A 6 -22.72 -23.18 -32.77
N GLU A 7 -23.35 -24.34 -32.52
CA GLU A 7 -24.08 -24.59 -31.27
C GLU A 7 -23.15 -24.59 -30.05
N GLN A 8 -21.94 -25.15 -30.18
CA GLN A 8 -20.94 -25.11 -29.12
C GLN A 8 -20.48 -23.68 -28.81
N ASN A 9 -20.30 -22.84 -29.83
CA ASN A 9 -19.94 -21.44 -29.66
C ASN A 9 -21.05 -20.65 -28.97
N GLN A 10 -22.31 -20.88 -29.34
CA GLN A 10 -23.45 -20.26 -28.68
C GLN A 10 -23.58 -20.69 -27.21
N ILE A 11 -23.31 -21.97 -26.89
CA ILE A 11 -23.27 -22.46 -25.50
C ILE A 11 -22.15 -21.77 -24.72
N ARG A 12 -20.94 -21.68 -25.29
CA ARG A 12 -19.80 -20.99 -24.65
C ARG A 12 -20.11 -19.53 -24.41
N TYR A 13 -20.70 -18.83 -25.39
CA TYR A 13 -21.17 -17.46 -25.23
C TYR A 13 -22.13 -17.35 -24.05
N ASN A 14 -23.18 -18.17 -24.00
CA ASN A 14 -24.17 -18.14 -22.92
C ASN A 14 -23.53 -18.42 -21.55
N LEU A 15 -22.57 -19.34 -21.47
CA LEU A 15 -21.85 -19.62 -20.22
C LEU A 15 -20.97 -18.43 -19.80
N CYS A 16 -20.25 -17.79 -20.72
CA CYS A 16 -19.42 -16.63 -20.40
C CYS A 16 -20.25 -15.42 -19.95
N ILE A 17 -21.43 -15.21 -20.55
CA ILE A 17 -22.32 -14.12 -20.15
C ILE A 17 -22.94 -14.39 -18.78
N ASN A 18 -23.44 -15.60 -18.52
CA ASN A 18 -24.16 -15.92 -17.29
C ASN A 18 -23.25 -16.27 -16.10
N ASP A 19 -22.01 -16.70 -16.34
CA ASP A 19 -21.03 -17.03 -15.32
C ASP A 19 -19.68 -16.38 -15.65
N GLY A 20 -19.39 -15.24 -15.03
CA GLY A 20 -18.13 -14.55 -15.28
C GLY A 20 -16.89 -15.32 -14.83
N LEU A 21 -17.04 -16.29 -13.92
CA LEU A 21 -15.93 -17.14 -13.47
C LEU A 21 -15.64 -18.21 -14.51
N TYR A 22 -16.68 -18.72 -15.18
CA TYR A 22 -16.50 -19.54 -16.38
C TYR A 22 -15.76 -18.75 -17.46
N CYS A 23 -16.17 -17.51 -17.74
CA CYS A 23 -15.50 -16.62 -18.71
C CYS A 23 -14.01 -16.45 -18.37
N ALA A 24 -13.68 -16.13 -17.11
CA ALA A 24 -12.31 -15.96 -16.64
C ALA A 24 -11.49 -17.23 -16.89
N ARG A 25 -12.01 -18.38 -16.45
CA ARG A 25 -11.33 -19.68 -16.60
C ARG A 25 -11.13 -20.07 -18.05
N TYR A 26 -12.10 -19.78 -18.91
CA TYR A 26 -12.04 -20.08 -20.33
C TYR A 26 -10.90 -19.29 -20.99
N PHE A 27 -10.89 -17.97 -20.87
CA PHE A 27 -9.84 -17.14 -21.49
C PHE A 27 -8.48 -17.25 -20.80
N PHE A 28 -8.44 -17.59 -19.51
CA PHE A 28 -7.20 -17.96 -18.84
C PHE A 28 -6.59 -19.22 -19.47
N LYS A 29 -7.40 -20.26 -19.69
CA LYS A 29 -6.94 -21.50 -20.36
C LYS A 29 -6.48 -21.23 -21.79
N GLN A 30 -7.14 -20.35 -22.54
CA GLN A 30 -6.69 -20.00 -23.90
C GLN A 30 -5.35 -19.28 -23.92
N ARG A 31 -5.08 -18.38 -22.96
CA ARG A 31 -3.83 -17.61 -22.90
C ARG A 31 -2.64 -18.42 -22.39
N PHE A 32 -2.85 -19.22 -21.35
CA PHE A 32 -1.76 -19.88 -20.63
C PHE A 32 -1.65 -21.39 -20.89
N ASP A 33 -2.57 -21.95 -21.69
CA ASP A 33 -2.76 -23.39 -21.86
C ASP A 33 -2.82 -24.18 -20.53
N MET A 34 -3.28 -23.53 -19.46
CA MET A 34 -3.37 -24.14 -18.13
C MET A 34 -4.70 -23.82 -17.45
N LYS A 35 -5.18 -24.75 -16.61
CA LYS A 35 -6.42 -24.53 -15.86
C LYS A 35 -6.15 -23.55 -14.73
N MET A 36 -6.94 -22.48 -14.68
CA MET A 36 -6.96 -21.57 -13.53
C MET A 36 -7.32 -22.37 -12.27
N ILE A 37 -6.52 -22.21 -11.23
CA ILE A 37 -6.77 -22.83 -9.93
C ILE A 37 -7.75 -21.92 -9.18
N ILE A 38 -8.93 -22.44 -8.87
CA ILE A 38 -10.02 -21.68 -8.27
C ILE A 38 -10.11 -21.98 -6.77
N SER A 39 -10.62 -21.01 -6.02
CA SER A 39 -11.02 -21.09 -4.62
C SER A 39 -12.26 -20.23 -4.42
N LEU A 40 -12.96 -20.40 -3.30
CA LEU A 40 -14.23 -19.75 -2.99
C LEU A 40 -14.17 -18.21 -3.09
N HIS A 41 -13.04 -17.59 -2.76
CA HIS A 41 -12.88 -16.14 -2.87
C HIS A 41 -12.98 -15.64 -4.33
N HIS A 42 -12.57 -16.44 -5.32
CA HIS A 42 -12.74 -16.07 -6.73
C HIS A 42 -14.22 -16.01 -7.11
N ARG A 43 -15.04 -16.90 -6.54
CA ARG A 43 -16.50 -16.87 -6.73
C ARG A 43 -17.10 -15.64 -6.06
N ALA A 44 -16.72 -15.33 -4.82
CA ALA A 44 -17.19 -14.13 -4.11
C ALA A 44 -16.83 -12.83 -4.87
N ILE A 45 -15.60 -12.70 -5.37
CA ILE A 45 -15.17 -11.56 -6.21
C ILE A 45 -16.03 -11.49 -7.47
N GLN A 46 -16.21 -12.62 -8.15
CA GLN A 46 -16.95 -12.62 -9.41
C GLN A 46 -18.44 -12.33 -9.20
N ASP A 47 -19.06 -12.79 -8.11
CA ASP A 47 -20.47 -12.51 -7.81
C ASP A 47 -20.70 -11.01 -7.62
N ALA A 48 -19.76 -10.32 -6.95
CA ALA A 48 -19.79 -8.87 -6.82
C ALA A 48 -19.61 -8.16 -8.17
N LEU A 49 -18.71 -8.65 -9.03
CA LEU A 49 -18.52 -8.10 -10.39
C LEU A 49 -19.74 -8.36 -11.28
N ASP A 50 -20.36 -9.53 -11.20
CA ASP A 50 -21.57 -9.87 -11.95
C ASP A 50 -22.75 -9.00 -11.48
N ALA A 51 -22.85 -8.70 -10.18
CA ALA A 51 -23.83 -7.74 -9.64
C ALA A 51 -23.64 -6.32 -10.18
N VAL A 52 -22.38 -5.90 -10.42
CA VAL A 52 -22.10 -4.63 -11.12
C VAL A 52 -22.61 -4.67 -12.56
N ARG A 53 -22.32 -5.75 -13.30
CA ARG A 53 -22.77 -5.89 -14.70
C ARG A 53 -24.30 -5.93 -14.83
N ARG A 54 -24.99 -6.48 -13.83
CA ARG A 54 -26.47 -6.50 -13.74
C ARG A 54 -27.09 -5.18 -13.25
N GLY A 55 -26.29 -4.15 -12.98
CA GLY A 55 -26.77 -2.86 -12.49
C GLY A 55 -27.22 -2.84 -11.03
N GLU A 56 -26.98 -3.93 -10.28
CA GLU A 56 -27.32 -4.05 -8.85
C GLU A 56 -26.34 -3.24 -7.98
N ILE A 57 -25.08 -3.13 -8.42
CA ILE A 57 -24.02 -2.41 -7.72
C ILE A 57 -23.38 -1.37 -8.65
N VAL A 58 -23.48 -0.10 -8.28
CA VAL A 58 -22.92 1.03 -9.05
C VAL A 58 -21.59 1.53 -8.47
N ARG A 59 -21.29 1.18 -7.22
CA ARG A 59 -20.08 1.57 -6.48
C ARG A 59 -19.57 0.37 -5.72
N LEU A 60 -18.47 -0.21 -6.17
CA LEU A 60 -17.90 -1.43 -5.62
C LEU A 60 -16.45 -1.19 -5.15
N ILE A 61 -16.15 -1.62 -3.93
CA ILE A 61 -14.81 -1.76 -3.38
C ILE A 61 -14.57 -3.24 -3.10
N ILE A 62 -13.48 -3.79 -3.62
CA ILE A 62 -12.99 -5.13 -3.32
C ILE A 62 -11.63 -4.98 -2.66
N ASN A 63 -11.55 -5.30 -1.36
CA ASN A 63 -10.29 -5.35 -0.64
C ASN A 63 -9.83 -6.80 -0.49
N VAL A 64 -8.65 -7.12 -1.05
CA VAL A 64 -8.12 -8.49 -1.06
C VAL A 64 -6.57 -8.48 -1.13
N PRO A 65 -5.88 -9.44 -0.48
CA PRO A 65 -4.42 -9.43 -0.36
C PRO A 65 -3.64 -9.47 -1.68
N PRO A 66 -2.35 -9.08 -1.68
CA PRO A 66 -1.51 -9.10 -2.88
C PRO A 66 -1.41 -10.48 -3.52
N GLY A 67 -1.51 -10.52 -4.86
CA GLY A 67 -1.43 -11.72 -5.68
C GLY A 67 -2.63 -12.67 -5.58
N TYR A 68 -3.79 -12.22 -5.11
CA TYR A 68 -5.05 -12.99 -5.10
C TYR A 68 -5.92 -12.68 -6.33
N THR A 69 -5.29 -12.68 -7.51
CA THR A 69 -6.00 -12.69 -8.80
C THR A 69 -6.87 -11.45 -9.08
N LYS A 70 -6.59 -10.32 -8.40
CA LYS A 70 -7.32 -9.05 -8.53
C LYS A 70 -7.48 -8.58 -9.97
N THR A 71 -6.37 -8.23 -10.60
CA THR A 71 -6.29 -7.67 -11.95
C THR A 71 -6.88 -8.61 -13.00
N GLU A 72 -6.62 -9.90 -12.86
CA GLU A 72 -7.11 -10.93 -13.77
C GLU A 72 -8.65 -10.98 -13.79
N LEU A 73 -9.32 -10.92 -12.64
CA LEU A 73 -10.79 -10.94 -12.56
C LEU A 73 -11.42 -9.58 -12.85
N ALA A 74 -11.04 -8.56 -12.08
CA ALA A 74 -11.74 -7.27 -12.05
C ALA A 74 -11.35 -6.31 -13.18
N VAL A 75 -10.22 -6.55 -13.87
CA VAL A 75 -9.79 -5.75 -15.01
C VAL A 75 -9.91 -6.55 -16.30
N ILE A 76 -9.07 -7.59 -16.46
CA ILE A 76 -8.94 -8.29 -17.75
C ILE A 76 -10.25 -9.03 -18.07
N ASN A 77 -10.70 -9.92 -17.19
CA ASN A 77 -11.92 -10.69 -17.43
C ASN A 77 -13.15 -9.78 -17.47
N PHE A 78 -13.25 -8.79 -16.57
CA PHE A 78 -14.40 -7.88 -16.54
C PHE A 78 -14.56 -7.08 -17.85
N ILE A 79 -13.46 -6.58 -18.42
CA ILE A 79 -13.48 -5.90 -19.73
C ILE A 79 -13.87 -6.88 -20.85
N VAL A 80 -13.27 -8.08 -20.85
CA VAL A 80 -13.54 -9.11 -21.87
C VAL A 80 -15.01 -9.52 -21.84
N GLN A 81 -15.54 -9.84 -20.66
CA GLN A 81 -16.94 -10.22 -20.47
C GLN A 81 -17.88 -9.08 -20.83
N GLY A 82 -17.55 -7.85 -20.44
CA GLY A 82 -18.38 -6.69 -20.74
C GLY A 82 -18.44 -6.35 -22.24
N LEU A 83 -17.35 -6.52 -22.99
CA LEU A 83 -17.36 -6.37 -24.44
C LEU A 83 -17.96 -7.58 -25.18
N LEU A 84 -17.92 -8.76 -24.56
CA LEU A 84 -18.65 -9.93 -25.04
C LEU A 84 -20.16 -9.72 -24.88
N ASP A 85 -20.60 -9.06 -23.82
CA ASP A 85 -22.01 -8.75 -23.52
C ASP A 85 -22.53 -7.53 -24.30
N ASN A 86 -21.72 -6.47 -24.38
CA ASN A 86 -22.02 -5.25 -25.09
C ASN A 86 -20.76 -4.73 -25.82
N PRO A 87 -20.64 -4.92 -27.15
CA PRO A 87 -19.53 -4.43 -27.97
C PRO A 87 -19.39 -2.91 -27.98
N MET A 88 -20.45 -2.18 -27.58
CA MET A 88 -20.42 -0.73 -27.41
C MET A 88 -19.85 -0.32 -26.05
N ALA A 89 -19.59 -1.24 -25.12
CA ALA A 89 -19.15 -0.88 -23.77
C ALA A 89 -17.82 -0.11 -23.77
N ARG A 90 -17.74 0.92 -22.93
CA ARG A 90 -16.54 1.76 -22.77
C ARG A 90 -15.97 1.61 -21.36
N PHE A 91 -14.75 1.11 -21.28
CA PHE A 91 -14.04 0.93 -20.02
C PHE A 91 -12.92 1.96 -19.87
N LEU A 92 -12.89 2.62 -18.72
CA LEU A 92 -11.74 3.43 -18.31
C LEU A 92 -11.02 2.68 -17.20
N HIS A 93 -9.80 2.22 -17.47
CA HIS A 93 -8.96 1.51 -16.51
C HIS A 93 -7.88 2.44 -15.96
N LEU A 94 -7.87 2.63 -14.64
CA LEU A 94 -6.84 3.35 -13.92
C LEU A 94 -6.01 2.39 -13.07
N SER A 95 -4.71 2.60 -13.03
CA SER A 95 -3.80 1.92 -12.09
C SER A 95 -2.74 2.90 -11.60
N TYR A 96 -2.06 2.59 -10.49
CA TYR A 96 -0.89 3.36 -10.06
C TYR A 96 0.21 3.42 -11.16
N SER A 97 0.43 2.33 -11.88
CA SER A 97 1.47 2.26 -12.92
C SER A 97 0.87 2.37 -14.32
N ALA A 98 1.31 3.37 -15.09
CA ALA A 98 0.95 3.48 -16.51
C ALA A 98 1.36 2.22 -17.30
N ALA A 99 2.53 1.64 -17.00
CA ALA A 99 3.01 0.43 -17.66
C ALA A 99 2.11 -0.78 -17.37
N LEU A 100 1.69 -0.97 -16.12
CA LEU A 100 0.76 -2.06 -15.75
C LEU A 100 -0.62 -1.86 -16.38
N ALA A 101 -1.14 -0.62 -16.39
CA ALA A 101 -2.41 -0.31 -17.04
C ALA A 101 -2.37 -0.64 -18.55
N LEU A 102 -1.27 -0.31 -19.22
CA LEU A 102 -1.04 -0.62 -20.64
C LEU A 102 -0.97 -2.13 -20.90
N GLU A 103 -0.29 -2.88 -20.03
CA GLU A 103 -0.17 -4.33 -20.12
C GLU A 103 -1.53 -5.02 -19.98
N ASN A 104 -2.32 -4.60 -18.98
CA ASN A 104 -3.68 -5.12 -18.76
C ASN A 104 -4.60 -4.83 -19.96
N SER A 105 -4.57 -3.59 -20.48
CA SER A 105 -5.32 -3.19 -21.67
C SER A 105 -4.92 -4.01 -22.90
N SER A 106 -3.61 -4.20 -23.10
CA SER A 106 -3.09 -5.02 -24.19
C SER A 106 -3.56 -6.46 -24.07
N THR A 107 -3.56 -7.01 -22.86
CA THR A 107 -4.00 -8.39 -22.59
C THR A 107 -5.48 -8.57 -22.88
N ALA A 108 -6.34 -7.65 -22.43
CA ALA A 108 -7.77 -7.67 -22.75
C ALA A 108 -8.00 -7.56 -24.27
N ARG A 109 -7.28 -6.65 -24.96
CA ARG A 109 -7.36 -6.49 -26.42
C ARG A 109 -6.97 -7.77 -27.15
N THR A 110 -5.91 -8.46 -26.70
CA THR A 110 -5.48 -9.75 -27.27
C THR A 110 -6.54 -10.83 -27.08
N CYS A 111 -7.19 -10.91 -25.90
CA CYS A 111 -8.31 -11.82 -25.68
C CYS A 111 -9.45 -11.55 -26.67
N ILE A 112 -9.82 -10.29 -26.86
CA ILE A 112 -10.91 -9.90 -27.76
C ILE A 112 -10.57 -10.23 -29.21
N LYS A 113 -9.32 -10.01 -29.64
CA LYS A 113 -8.86 -10.38 -30.99
C LYS A 113 -8.69 -11.88 -31.22
N SER A 114 -8.75 -12.70 -30.17
CA SER A 114 -8.56 -14.15 -30.31
C SER A 114 -9.69 -14.77 -31.13
N GLU A 115 -9.34 -15.80 -31.90
CA GLU A 115 -10.31 -16.59 -32.68
C GLU A 115 -11.47 -17.07 -31.82
N LYS A 116 -11.19 -17.56 -30.60
CA LYS A 116 -12.19 -18.05 -29.66
C LYS A 116 -13.16 -16.99 -29.16
N PHE A 117 -12.71 -15.74 -29.01
CA PHE A 117 -13.63 -14.64 -28.70
C PHE A 117 -14.51 -14.34 -29.92
N GLN A 118 -13.90 -14.21 -31.10
CA GLN A 118 -14.61 -13.84 -32.33
C GLN A 118 -15.63 -14.92 -32.78
N GLU A 119 -15.34 -16.19 -32.51
CA GLU A 119 -16.26 -17.33 -32.67
C GLU A 119 -17.53 -17.20 -31.82
N MET A 120 -17.45 -16.56 -30.65
CA MET A 120 -18.59 -16.33 -29.74
C MET A 120 -19.33 -15.03 -30.06
N ARG A 121 -18.60 -13.97 -30.43
CA ARG A 121 -19.19 -12.69 -30.84
C ARG A 121 -18.20 -11.89 -31.68
N GLU A 122 -18.68 -11.37 -32.80
CA GLU A 122 -17.88 -10.49 -33.66
C GLU A 122 -17.70 -9.11 -33.00
N VAL A 123 -16.47 -8.80 -32.61
CA VAL A 123 -16.07 -7.49 -32.05
C VAL A 123 -14.73 -7.08 -32.66
N LYS A 124 -14.80 -6.29 -33.73
CA LYS A 124 -13.62 -5.79 -34.44
C LYS A 124 -13.09 -4.54 -33.76
N THR A 125 -11.77 -4.46 -33.60
CA THR A 125 -11.09 -3.24 -33.17
C THR A 125 -10.73 -2.40 -34.38
N ARG A 126 -10.84 -1.07 -34.30
CA ARG A 126 -10.47 -0.19 -35.41
C ARG A 126 -8.98 -0.28 -35.77
N ASP A 127 -8.66 -0.14 -37.05
CA ASP A 127 -7.30 -0.29 -37.58
C ASP A 127 -6.39 0.89 -37.24
N ASP A 128 -6.94 2.10 -37.09
CA ASP A 128 -6.22 3.32 -36.70
C ASP A 128 -5.86 3.39 -35.21
N SER A 129 -6.31 2.39 -34.46
CA SER A 129 -6.32 2.36 -33.00
C SER A 129 -5.18 1.52 -32.45
N ASP A 130 -3.94 1.77 -32.89
CA ASP A 130 -2.77 0.95 -32.50
C ASP A 130 -2.16 1.32 -31.14
N SER A 131 -2.76 2.28 -30.43
CA SER A 131 -2.35 2.59 -29.07
C SER A 131 -2.82 1.53 -28.08
N LYS A 132 -1.87 0.89 -27.38
CA LYS A 132 -2.17 0.02 -26.22
C LYS A 132 -2.90 0.77 -25.09
N ALA A 133 -2.73 2.10 -25.04
CA ALA A 133 -3.38 2.94 -24.04
C ALA A 133 -4.86 3.09 -24.33
N LYS A 134 -5.22 3.45 -25.57
CA LYS A 134 -6.60 3.79 -25.94
C LYS A 134 -6.96 3.07 -27.23
N TRP A 135 -7.96 2.21 -27.15
CA TRP A 135 -8.47 1.55 -28.34
C TRP A 135 -9.98 1.43 -28.41
N TRP A 136 -10.47 1.37 -29.65
CA TRP A 136 -11.90 1.40 -29.98
C TRP A 136 -12.35 0.14 -30.69
N THR A 137 -13.61 -0.25 -30.46
CA THR A 137 -14.32 -1.21 -31.29
C THR A 137 -15.01 -0.48 -32.45
N GLU A 138 -15.30 -1.18 -33.54
CA GLU A 138 -16.07 -0.62 -34.67
C GLU A 138 -17.48 -0.19 -34.21
N GLN A 139 -18.05 -0.91 -33.24
CA GLN A 139 -19.35 -0.64 -32.63
C GLN A 139 -19.38 0.60 -31.71
N GLY A 140 -18.23 1.25 -31.47
CA GLY A 140 -18.15 2.48 -30.68
C GLY A 140 -17.92 2.29 -29.17
N GLY A 141 -17.62 1.06 -28.75
CA GLY A 141 -17.03 0.73 -27.46
C GLY A 141 -15.52 0.85 -27.47
N GLY A 142 -14.87 0.41 -26.39
CA GLY A 142 -13.41 0.45 -26.29
C GLY A 142 -12.89 0.52 -24.88
N VAL A 143 -11.57 0.65 -24.78
CA VAL A 143 -10.85 0.74 -23.51
C VAL A 143 -9.88 1.91 -23.56
N TYR A 144 -9.80 2.67 -22.47
CA TYR A 144 -8.70 3.58 -22.21
C TYR A 144 -8.05 3.20 -20.89
N ALA A 145 -6.75 2.90 -20.91
CA ALA A 145 -5.94 2.59 -19.76
C ALA A 145 -4.84 3.65 -19.55
N THR A 146 -4.74 4.15 -18.32
CA THR A 146 -3.74 5.17 -17.95
C THR A 146 -3.45 5.12 -16.45
N ALA A 147 -2.44 5.86 -16.00
CA ALA A 147 -2.19 6.04 -14.58
C ALA A 147 -3.35 6.80 -13.91
N THR A 148 -3.63 6.53 -12.63
CA THR A 148 -4.73 7.19 -11.88
C THR A 148 -4.67 8.72 -11.93
N GLY A 149 -3.46 9.29 -11.83
CA GLY A 149 -3.20 10.73 -11.95
C GLY A 149 -3.01 11.25 -13.37
N GLY A 150 -3.08 10.39 -14.39
CA GLY A 150 -2.94 10.76 -15.79
C GLY A 150 -4.12 11.58 -16.31
N GLN A 151 -3.86 12.48 -17.25
CA GLN A 151 -4.90 13.25 -17.92
C GLN A 151 -5.77 12.33 -18.79
N VAL A 152 -7.10 12.45 -18.66
CA VAL A 152 -8.07 11.71 -19.48
C VAL A 152 -8.84 12.71 -20.34
N THR A 153 -8.61 12.71 -21.66
CA THR A 153 -9.33 13.59 -22.61
C THR A 153 -10.06 12.78 -23.67
N GLY A 154 -11.29 13.22 -24.00
CA GLY A 154 -12.08 12.64 -25.10
C GLY A 154 -12.40 11.15 -24.94
N PHE A 155 -12.56 10.66 -23.70
CA PHE A 155 -13.04 9.33 -23.38
C PHE A 155 -13.71 9.34 -22.01
N ARG A 156 -14.83 8.65 -21.89
CA ARG A 156 -15.55 8.44 -20.63
C ARG A 156 -15.94 6.98 -20.53
N ALA A 157 -15.96 6.46 -19.30
CA ALA A 157 -16.56 5.17 -19.03
C ALA A 157 -18.07 5.24 -19.29
N GLY A 158 -18.62 4.21 -19.90
CA GLY A 158 -20.04 4.15 -20.23
C GLY A 158 -20.48 5.06 -21.39
N HIS A 159 -21.79 5.06 -21.62
CA HIS A 159 -22.50 5.91 -22.58
C HIS A 159 -23.65 6.65 -21.91
N MET A 160 -24.22 7.64 -22.61
CA MET A 160 -25.31 8.48 -22.08
C MET A 160 -26.61 7.70 -21.82
N ASN A 161 -26.79 6.54 -22.46
CA ASN A 161 -27.94 5.66 -22.29
C ASN A 161 -27.67 4.53 -21.28
N HIS A 162 -26.67 4.67 -20.41
CA HIS A 162 -26.43 3.70 -19.35
C HIS A 162 -27.57 3.74 -18.33
N ASP A 163 -28.09 2.57 -17.99
CA ASP A 163 -29.06 2.39 -16.92
C ASP A 163 -28.93 0.97 -16.32
N LYS A 164 -29.80 0.64 -15.36
CA LYS A 164 -29.78 -0.64 -14.65
C LYS A 164 -29.97 -1.87 -15.57
N ASP A 165 -30.65 -1.71 -16.69
CA ASP A 165 -30.98 -2.79 -17.63
C ASP A 165 -30.05 -2.76 -18.86
N ASN A 166 -29.26 -1.70 -19.02
CA ASN A 166 -28.33 -1.49 -20.13
C ASN A 166 -26.92 -1.14 -19.64
N PHE A 167 -26.13 -2.18 -19.37
CA PHE A 167 -24.72 -2.03 -19.03
C PHE A 167 -23.91 -1.57 -20.25
N THR A 168 -23.18 -0.46 -20.10
CA THR A 168 -22.41 0.17 -21.20
C THR A 168 -20.93 0.37 -20.87
N GLY A 169 -20.41 -0.26 -19.82
CA GLY A 169 -19.02 -0.16 -19.38
C GLY A 169 -18.87 0.36 -17.94
N ALA A 170 -17.63 0.57 -17.51
CA ALA A 170 -17.30 0.91 -16.14
C ALA A 170 -15.98 1.69 -16.02
N LEU A 171 -15.80 2.40 -14.91
CA LEU A 171 -14.50 2.89 -14.44
C LEU A 171 -13.90 1.84 -13.49
N VAL A 172 -12.76 1.25 -13.87
CA VAL A 172 -12.07 0.23 -13.07
C VAL A 172 -10.75 0.78 -12.56
N ILE A 173 -10.55 0.75 -11.25
CA ILE A 173 -9.36 1.26 -10.56
C ILE A 173 -8.67 0.08 -9.86
N ASP A 174 -7.50 -0.29 -10.36
CA ASP A 174 -6.70 -1.42 -9.89
C ASP A 174 -5.44 -0.92 -9.19
N ASP A 175 -5.37 -1.14 -7.87
CA ASP A 175 -4.25 -0.72 -7.00
C ASP A 175 -3.81 0.75 -7.27
N PRO A 176 -4.61 1.74 -6.85
CA PRO A 176 -4.40 3.16 -7.19
C PRO A 176 -3.20 3.81 -6.50
N SER A 177 -2.62 3.16 -5.49
CA SER A 177 -1.53 3.70 -4.67
C SER A 177 -0.37 2.71 -4.61
N LYS A 178 0.86 3.23 -4.61
CA LYS A 178 2.04 2.43 -4.29
C LYS A 178 2.04 2.12 -2.79
N PRO A 179 2.33 0.88 -2.37
CA PRO A 179 2.41 0.55 -0.95
C PRO A 179 3.43 1.36 -0.13
N GLY A 180 4.47 1.91 -0.77
CA GLY A 180 5.51 2.70 -0.10
C GLY A 180 5.21 4.20 0.06
N ASP A 181 4.19 4.71 -0.62
CA ASP A 181 3.81 6.14 -0.59
C ASP A 181 2.55 6.35 0.30
N ALA A 182 2.31 5.40 1.21
CA ALA A 182 1.08 5.29 1.97
C ALA A 182 1.18 6.08 3.30
N GLY A 183 0.28 7.06 3.47
CA GLY A 183 0.34 8.05 4.55
C GLY A 183 1.00 9.34 4.08
N GLY A 184 0.31 10.48 4.20
CA GLY A 184 0.83 11.75 3.67
C GLY A 184 -0.20 12.65 3.00
N GLU A 185 0.19 13.91 2.83
CA GLU A 185 -0.59 14.91 2.08
C GLU A 185 -0.74 14.51 0.60
N GLU A 186 0.26 13.86 -0.01
CA GLU A 186 0.17 13.42 -1.41
C GLU A 186 -0.97 12.43 -1.63
N MET A 187 -1.12 11.45 -0.73
CA MET A 187 -2.21 10.48 -0.77
C MET A 187 -3.57 11.16 -0.54
N GLU A 188 -3.67 12.07 0.45
CA GLU A 188 -4.90 12.83 0.68
C GLU A 188 -5.27 13.71 -0.52
N ASN A 189 -4.29 14.37 -1.13
CA ASN A 189 -4.48 15.17 -2.33
C ASN A 189 -4.89 14.29 -3.51
N SER A 190 -4.30 13.11 -3.66
CA SER A 190 -4.70 12.13 -4.68
C SER A 190 -6.13 11.66 -4.48
N ASN A 191 -6.53 11.35 -3.24
CA ASN A 191 -7.90 10.97 -2.89
C ASN A 191 -8.91 12.11 -3.14
N ARG A 192 -8.58 13.35 -2.75
CA ARG A 192 -9.42 14.53 -3.03
C ARG A 192 -9.59 14.75 -4.52
N ARG A 193 -8.48 14.75 -5.27
CA ARG A 193 -8.49 14.84 -6.74
C ARG A 193 -9.28 13.70 -7.37
N PHE A 194 -9.25 12.50 -6.79
CA PHE A 194 -10.08 11.40 -7.25
C PHE A 194 -11.56 11.75 -7.08
N GLY A 195 -12.00 12.17 -5.90
CA GLY A 195 -13.38 12.62 -5.65
C GLY A 195 -13.87 13.65 -6.67
N ASP A 196 -13.05 14.67 -6.95
CA ASP A 196 -13.40 15.75 -7.88
C ASP A 196 -13.40 15.29 -9.35
N THR A 197 -12.46 14.42 -9.74
CA THR A 197 -12.26 14.05 -11.15
C THR A 197 -13.04 12.83 -11.61
N VAL A 198 -13.61 12.03 -10.70
CA VAL A 198 -14.43 10.87 -11.06
C VAL A 198 -15.66 11.27 -11.89
N LYS A 199 -16.35 12.37 -11.53
CA LYS A 199 -17.56 12.80 -12.24
C LYS A 199 -17.31 13.12 -13.71
N SER A 200 -16.17 13.69 -14.06
CA SER A 200 -15.84 14.03 -15.45
C SER A 200 -15.42 12.82 -16.29
N ARG A 201 -15.06 11.70 -15.63
CA ARG A 201 -14.61 10.43 -16.23
C ARG A 201 -15.76 9.47 -16.55
N LEU A 202 -16.95 9.69 -16.01
CA LEU A 202 -18.16 8.91 -16.30
C LEU A 202 -19.03 9.61 -17.35
N ALA A 203 -19.73 8.84 -18.18
CA ALA A 203 -20.71 9.38 -19.12
C ALA A 203 -21.97 9.90 -18.39
N VAL A 204 -22.49 9.10 -17.45
CA VAL A 204 -23.56 9.44 -16.50
C VAL A 204 -23.21 8.86 -15.13
N GLU A 205 -23.85 9.33 -14.06
CA GLU A 205 -23.48 8.96 -12.68
C GLU A 205 -23.73 7.49 -12.37
N GLU A 206 -24.69 6.88 -13.05
CA GLU A 206 -25.09 5.48 -12.92
C GLU A 206 -24.03 4.51 -13.46
N VAL A 207 -23.09 4.99 -14.29
CA VAL A 207 -21.98 4.16 -14.78
C VAL A 207 -21.18 3.67 -13.57
N PRO A 208 -20.93 2.35 -13.46
CA PRO A 208 -20.33 1.80 -12.27
C PRO A 208 -18.86 2.16 -12.12
N ILE A 209 -18.43 2.25 -10.86
CA ILE A 209 -17.03 2.38 -10.47
C ILE A 209 -16.66 1.17 -9.63
N ILE A 210 -15.57 0.50 -10.02
CA ILE A 210 -14.98 -0.62 -9.31
C ILE A 210 -13.60 -0.21 -8.83
N VAL A 211 -13.38 -0.26 -7.53
CA VAL A 211 -12.05 -0.16 -6.90
C VAL A 211 -11.68 -1.55 -6.42
N ILE A 212 -10.57 -2.10 -6.92
CA ILE A 212 -9.99 -3.33 -6.41
C ILE A 212 -8.57 -3.06 -5.96
N MET A 213 -8.27 -3.37 -4.70
CA MET A 213 -6.93 -3.13 -4.16
C MET A 213 -6.62 -3.96 -2.93
N GLN A 214 -5.32 -4.09 -2.60
CA GLN A 214 -4.95 -4.33 -1.21
C GLN A 214 -4.98 -3.03 -0.41
N ARG A 215 -5.37 -3.10 0.86
CA ARG A 215 -5.25 -1.96 1.77
C ARG A 215 -3.79 -1.67 2.09
N VAL A 216 -3.42 -0.39 2.09
CA VAL A 216 -2.06 0.08 2.38
C VAL A 216 -2.03 1.11 3.51
N HIS A 217 -3.14 1.80 3.79
CA HIS A 217 -3.23 2.77 4.88
C HIS A 217 -4.69 3.02 5.28
N LYS A 218 -4.95 3.50 6.52
CA LYS A 218 -6.31 3.86 6.98
C LYS A 218 -7.02 4.93 6.14
N ASN A 219 -6.23 5.70 5.40
CA ASN A 219 -6.65 6.81 4.54
C ASN A 219 -6.27 6.54 3.06
N ASP A 220 -5.98 5.30 2.68
CA ASP A 220 -5.91 4.94 1.26
C ASP A 220 -7.27 5.15 0.57
N LEU A 221 -7.33 4.97 -0.76
CA LEU A 221 -8.56 5.25 -1.51
C LEU A 221 -9.79 4.50 -0.95
N SER A 222 -9.63 3.23 -0.57
CA SER A 222 -10.71 2.46 0.05
C SER A 222 -11.15 3.08 1.37
N GLY A 223 -10.20 3.37 2.28
CA GLY A 223 -10.51 4.02 3.55
C GLY A 223 -11.19 5.39 3.38
N PHE A 224 -10.74 6.20 2.41
CA PHE A 224 -11.33 7.49 2.08
C PHE A 224 -12.78 7.35 1.61
N LEU A 225 -13.05 6.46 0.65
CA LEU A 225 -14.39 6.26 0.09
C LEU A 225 -15.36 5.66 1.12
N LEU A 226 -14.91 4.67 1.88
CA LEU A 226 -15.73 4.01 2.92
C LEU A 226 -16.09 4.94 4.08
N LYS A 227 -15.31 6.00 4.31
CA LYS A 227 -15.58 7.06 5.31
C LYS A 227 -16.42 8.23 4.75
N GLY A 228 -16.83 8.16 3.49
CA GLY A 228 -17.65 9.20 2.85
C GLY A 228 -16.88 10.28 2.12
N GLY A 229 -15.60 10.06 1.80
CA GLY A 229 -14.74 11.04 1.16
C GLY A 229 -15.27 11.63 -0.15
N ASN A 230 -16.14 10.91 -0.87
CA ASN A 230 -16.82 11.41 -2.07
C ASN A 230 -18.36 11.51 -1.93
N GLY A 231 -18.89 11.34 -0.70
CA GLY A 231 -20.31 11.42 -0.39
C GLY A 231 -21.21 10.31 -0.94
N GLN A 232 -20.65 9.28 -1.59
CA GLN A 232 -21.41 8.15 -2.12
C GLN A 232 -21.30 6.93 -1.20
N MET A 233 -22.33 6.09 -1.18
CA MET A 233 -22.28 4.78 -0.54
C MET A 233 -21.56 3.77 -1.44
N TRP A 234 -20.71 2.94 -0.85
CA TRP A 234 -19.91 1.94 -1.56
C TRP A 234 -20.17 0.54 -1.03
N HIS A 235 -20.52 -0.40 -1.92
CA HIS A 235 -20.56 -1.80 -1.56
C HIS A 235 -19.14 -2.33 -1.36
N HIS A 236 -18.90 -3.02 -0.26
CA HIS A 236 -17.57 -3.39 0.18
C HIS A 236 -17.45 -4.90 0.39
N LEU A 237 -16.74 -5.55 -0.53
CA LEU A 237 -16.31 -6.93 -0.39
C LEU A 237 -14.91 -6.96 0.25
N ASN A 238 -14.85 -7.27 1.54
CA ASN A 238 -13.61 -7.39 2.29
C ASN A 238 -13.19 -8.86 2.39
N LEU A 239 -11.99 -9.21 1.91
CA LEU A 239 -11.49 -10.58 1.85
C LEU A 239 -10.10 -10.68 2.50
N PRO A 240 -10.00 -10.73 3.83
CA PRO A 240 -8.71 -10.92 4.52
C PRO A 240 -8.09 -12.29 4.21
N VAL A 241 -6.76 -12.41 4.36
CA VAL A 241 -6.00 -13.65 4.15
C VAL A 241 -6.48 -14.80 5.04
N ILE A 242 -7.02 -14.46 6.22
CA ILE A 242 -7.69 -15.34 7.16
C ILE A 242 -9.08 -14.75 7.38
N ILE A 243 -10.10 -15.54 7.05
CA ILE A 243 -11.51 -15.25 7.29
C ILE A 243 -11.82 -15.55 8.75
N ASP A 244 -12.38 -14.55 9.43
CA ASP A 244 -12.93 -14.63 10.78
C ASP A 244 -14.35 -14.03 10.71
N ASN A 245 -15.36 -14.90 10.75
CA ASN A 245 -16.75 -14.50 10.60
C ASN A 245 -17.32 -13.88 11.90
N SER A 246 -16.54 -13.86 12.99
CA SER A 246 -16.91 -13.19 14.23
C SER A 246 -16.57 -11.70 14.23
N GLU A 247 -15.74 -11.24 13.27
CA GLU A 247 -15.34 -9.84 13.20
C GLU A 247 -16.49 -8.93 12.77
N GLU A 248 -16.76 -7.90 13.58
CA GLU A 248 -17.72 -6.85 13.24
C GLU A 248 -17.20 -5.99 12.08
N TYR A 249 -18.13 -5.52 11.25
CA TYR A 249 -17.81 -4.52 10.23
C TYR A 249 -17.32 -3.22 10.88
N ASN A 250 -16.30 -2.60 10.30
CA ASN A 250 -15.66 -1.41 10.87
C ASN A 250 -16.66 -0.24 10.95
N LYS A 251 -16.91 0.24 12.18
CA LYS A 251 -17.89 1.31 12.48
C LYS A 251 -17.48 2.67 11.91
N ASP A 252 -16.20 2.88 11.62
CA ASP A 252 -15.71 4.10 10.97
C ASP A 252 -16.09 4.14 9.48
N TYR A 253 -16.44 3.01 8.86
CA TYR A 253 -16.85 2.95 7.46
C TYR A 253 -18.32 3.36 7.28
N THR A 254 -18.60 4.61 7.66
CA THR A 254 -19.94 5.23 7.66
C THR A 254 -20.64 5.22 6.30
N HIS A 255 -19.89 5.07 5.21
CA HIS A 255 -20.40 5.02 3.83
C HIS A 255 -20.15 3.66 3.15
N GLY A 256 -19.77 2.64 3.91
CA GLY A 256 -19.61 1.28 3.41
C GLY A 256 -20.87 0.44 3.60
N ILE A 257 -21.26 -0.30 2.56
CA ILE A 257 -22.30 -1.32 2.59
C ILE A 257 -21.60 -2.69 2.53
N PRO A 258 -21.51 -3.46 3.63
CA PRO A 258 -20.79 -4.73 3.63
C PRO A 258 -21.44 -5.74 2.68
N ILE A 259 -20.62 -6.37 1.82
CA ILE A 259 -21.02 -7.56 1.06
C ILE A 259 -20.66 -8.79 1.88
N ASN A 260 -21.64 -9.64 2.18
CA ASN A 260 -21.38 -10.93 2.79
C ASN A 260 -20.70 -11.86 1.77
N HIS A 261 -19.46 -12.26 2.05
CA HIS A 261 -18.68 -13.13 1.18
C HIS A 261 -19.06 -14.62 1.27
N GLY A 262 -19.77 -15.05 2.32
CA GLY A 262 -20.24 -16.44 2.47
C GLY A 262 -19.11 -17.49 2.57
N LEU A 263 -17.95 -17.10 3.09
CA LEU A 263 -16.75 -17.95 3.14
C LEU A 263 -16.65 -18.61 4.53
N PRO A 264 -16.18 -19.86 4.62
CA PRO A 264 -15.89 -20.48 5.91
C PRO A 264 -14.69 -19.79 6.60
N GLU A 265 -14.60 -19.95 7.91
CA GLU A 265 -13.44 -19.48 8.68
C GLU A 265 -12.15 -20.18 8.23
N GLY A 266 -11.02 -19.48 8.36
CA GLY A 266 -9.70 -20.00 8.02
C GLY A 266 -9.05 -19.32 6.82
N TRP A 267 -8.09 -19.98 6.18
CA TRP A 267 -7.30 -19.39 5.11
C TRP A 267 -8.14 -19.10 3.86
N LEU A 268 -8.08 -17.86 3.35
CA LEU A 268 -8.79 -17.44 2.13
C LEU A 268 -8.46 -18.33 0.91
N TRP A 269 -7.24 -18.85 0.89
CA TRP A 269 -6.79 -19.80 -0.11
C TRP A 269 -5.61 -20.64 0.42
N GLU A 270 -5.93 -21.79 1.02
CA GLU A 270 -4.94 -22.72 1.62
C GLU A 270 -3.81 -23.12 0.68
N LYS A 271 -4.09 -23.21 -0.62
CA LYS A 271 -3.08 -23.55 -1.63
C LYS A 271 -1.98 -22.49 -1.77
N LYS A 272 -2.30 -21.23 -1.45
CA LYS A 272 -1.34 -20.12 -1.52
C LYS A 272 -0.70 -19.85 -0.16
N HIS A 273 -1.52 -19.72 0.87
CA HIS A 273 -1.07 -19.45 2.23
C HIS A 273 -1.75 -20.40 3.20
N ASN A 274 -0.96 -20.95 4.11
CA ASN A 274 -1.35 -21.94 5.09
C ASN A 274 -0.40 -21.90 6.29
N ASP A 275 -0.59 -22.77 7.26
CA ASP A 275 0.18 -22.75 8.51
C ASP A 275 1.71 -22.87 8.30
N ASN A 276 2.16 -23.51 7.20
CA ASN A 276 3.59 -23.64 6.91
C ASN A 276 4.28 -22.32 6.55
N ASN A 277 3.55 -21.31 6.09
CA ASN A 277 4.09 -20.00 5.74
C ASN A 277 3.45 -18.86 6.54
N LYS A 278 2.82 -19.18 7.67
CA LYS A 278 2.17 -18.20 8.55
C LYS A 278 3.14 -17.14 9.07
N GLU A 279 4.32 -17.54 9.55
CA GLU A 279 5.30 -16.59 10.11
C GLU A 279 5.81 -15.56 9.10
N SER A 280 6.00 -15.97 7.84
CA SER A 280 6.49 -15.07 6.79
C SER A 280 5.42 -14.07 6.34
N ILE A 281 4.14 -14.42 6.45
CA ILE A 281 3.02 -13.51 6.14
C ILE A 281 2.75 -12.54 7.29
N LEU A 282 2.94 -12.99 8.54
CA LEU A 282 2.76 -12.16 9.74
C LEU A 282 3.84 -11.07 9.89
N THR A 283 4.90 -11.11 9.07
CA THR A 283 6.08 -10.25 9.21
C THR A 283 6.39 -9.49 7.90
N PRO A 284 6.48 -8.15 7.93
CA PRO A 284 6.29 -7.25 9.07
C PRO A 284 4.80 -7.10 9.44
N LYS A 285 4.52 -6.88 10.73
CA LYS A 285 3.15 -6.80 11.26
C LYS A 285 2.32 -5.70 10.58
N SER A 286 2.91 -4.53 10.30
CA SER A 286 2.26 -3.45 9.54
C SER A 286 1.73 -3.91 8.18
N VAL A 287 2.55 -4.63 7.41
CA VAL A 287 2.15 -5.17 6.09
C VAL A 287 1.10 -6.26 6.27
N TYR A 288 1.22 -7.11 7.29
CA TYR A 288 0.20 -8.11 7.58
C TYR A 288 -1.16 -7.48 7.86
N TRP A 289 -1.22 -6.53 8.81
CA TRP A 289 -2.47 -5.88 9.21
C TRP A 289 -3.09 -5.10 8.04
N SER A 290 -2.30 -4.26 7.37
CA SER A 290 -2.75 -3.50 6.21
C SER A 290 -3.11 -4.42 5.03
N GLN A 291 -2.12 -5.03 4.39
CA GLN A 291 -2.28 -5.68 3.08
C GLN A 291 -2.84 -7.08 3.14
N TYR A 292 -2.73 -7.81 4.25
CA TYR A 292 -3.21 -9.19 4.34
C TYR A 292 -4.51 -9.30 5.12
N ARG A 293 -4.65 -8.59 6.24
CA ARG A 293 -5.92 -8.52 6.99
C ARG A 293 -6.89 -7.47 6.47
N GLN A 294 -6.49 -6.66 5.48
CA GLN A 294 -7.28 -5.54 4.94
C GLN A 294 -7.70 -4.54 6.03
N LYS A 295 -6.95 -4.48 7.13
CA LYS A 295 -7.24 -3.71 8.31
C LYS A 295 -6.00 -2.87 8.64
N PRO A 296 -5.76 -1.78 7.89
CA PRO A 296 -4.65 -0.88 8.15
C PRO A 296 -4.94 -0.06 9.41
N GLU A 297 -4.93 -0.72 10.56
CA GLU A 297 -4.78 -0.08 11.86
C GLU A 297 -3.27 -0.10 12.15
N LYS A 298 -2.71 1.01 12.63
CA LYS A 298 -1.39 0.92 13.27
C LYS A 298 -1.61 0.06 14.51
N ALA A 299 -0.84 -1.01 14.62
CA ALA A 299 -0.99 -1.96 15.68
C ALA A 299 -0.61 -1.29 17.01
N ASN A 300 -1.58 -0.65 17.68
CA ASN A 300 -1.46 -0.23 19.08
C ASN A 300 -1.42 -1.52 19.91
N VAL A 301 -0.20 -2.01 20.15
CA VAL A 301 -0.01 -3.22 20.94
C VAL A 301 -0.09 -2.84 22.42
N GLU A 302 -0.83 -3.61 23.20
CA GLU A 302 -0.85 -3.45 24.66
C GLU A 302 0.58 -3.50 25.23
N GLY A 303 0.96 -2.46 25.97
CA GLY A 303 2.31 -2.27 26.51
C GLY A 303 3.28 -1.49 25.62
N ALA A 304 2.89 -1.07 24.41
CA ALA A 304 3.65 -0.07 23.66
C ALA A 304 3.51 1.32 24.28
N LEU A 305 4.59 2.11 24.26
CA LEU A 305 4.62 3.44 24.89
C LEU A 305 3.93 4.53 24.08
N TRP A 306 3.78 4.35 22.77
CA TRP A 306 3.09 5.29 21.90
C TRP A 306 1.81 4.69 21.34
N THR A 307 0.81 5.55 21.18
CA THR A 307 -0.39 5.24 20.41
C THR A 307 -0.40 6.03 19.12
N GLU A 308 -1.12 5.53 18.13
CA GLU A 308 -1.35 6.27 16.89
C GLU A 308 -1.99 7.64 17.14
N ALA A 309 -2.94 7.72 18.08
CA ALA A 309 -3.59 8.97 18.44
C ALA A 309 -2.59 10.01 18.96
N LEU A 310 -1.64 9.58 19.80
CA LEU A 310 -0.59 10.44 20.33
C LEU A 310 0.37 10.92 19.24
N ILE A 311 0.79 10.03 18.33
CA ILE A 311 1.65 10.39 17.21
C ILE A 311 0.93 11.35 16.26
N ASP A 312 -0.33 11.10 15.93
CA ASP A 312 -1.10 11.96 15.03
C ASP A 312 -1.40 13.33 15.68
N GLN A 313 -1.66 13.38 16.99
CA GLN A 313 -1.84 14.64 17.72
C GLN A 313 -0.59 15.51 17.75
N THR A 314 0.59 14.89 17.75
CA THR A 314 1.89 15.59 17.79
C THR A 314 2.51 15.78 16.40
N ARG A 315 1.83 15.35 15.33
CA ARG A 315 2.36 15.41 13.97
C ARG A 315 2.44 16.84 13.45
N VAL A 316 3.59 17.18 12.89
CA VAL A 316 3.81 18.43 12.17
C VAL A 316 3.97 18.13 10.69
N LYS A 317 3.26 18.86 9.84
CA LYS A 317 3.21 18.58 8.40
C LYS A 317 4.58 18.76 7.72
N SER A 318 5.26 19.84 8.05
CA SER A 318 6.56 20.22 7.48
C SER A 318 7.29 21.12 8.47
N LEU A 319 8.61 21.10 8.44
CA LEU A 319 9.46 21.88 9.33
C LEU A 319 10.54 22.58 8.50
N ASP A 320 10.76 23.87 8.78
CA ASP A 320 11.94 24.56 8.28
C ASP A 320 13.14 24.17 9.15
N PHE A 321 14.01 23.32 8.61
CA PHE A 321 15.17 22.80 9.33
C PHE A 321 16.17 23.88 9.75
N THR A 322 16.17 25.05 9.08
CA THR A 322 17.06 26.18 9.45
C THR A 322 16.70 26.81 10.78
N THR A 323 15.49 26.54 11.28
CA THR A 323 15.03 27.04 12.59
C THR A 323 15.48 26.15 13.76
N LEU A 324 16.08 24.98 13.48
CA LEU A 324 16.51 24.07 14.53
C LEU A 324 17.83 24.53 15.15
N GLU A 325 17.85 24.61 16.48
CA GLU A 325 19.02 25.02 17.26
C GLU A 325 20.09 23.94 17.32
N ARG A 326 19.67 22.66 17.24
CA ARG A 326 20.58 21.53 17.24
C ARG A 326 19.93 20.35 16.52
N ILE A 327 20.72 19.69 15.69
CA ILE A 327 20.33 18.50 14.94
C ILE A 327 21.25 17.34 15.30
N ALA A 328 20.67 16.17 15.53
CA ALA A 328 21.38 14.92 15.80
C ALA A 328 20.97 13.86 14.77
N VAL A 329 21.96 13.16 14.24
CA VAL A 329 21.74 11.90 13.49
C VAL A 329 22.16 10.77 14.41
N SER A 330 21.30 9.78 14.60
CA SER A 330 21.60 8.59 15.41
C SER A 330 21.62 7.34 14.54
N VAL A 331 22.65 6.53 14.73
CA VAL A 331 22.76 5.20 14.15
C VAL A 331 22.78 4.12 15.23
N ASP A 332 21.89 3.13 15.08
CA ASP A 332 21.91 1.87 15.83
C ASP A 332 22.37 0.73 14.91
N PRO A 333 23.68 0.45 14.87
CA PRO A 333 24.27 -0.52 13.97
C PRO A 333 24.05 -1.95 14.44
N SER A 334 23.73 -2.85 13.51
CA SER A 334 23.79 -4.28 13.77
C SER A 334 25.22 -4.81 13.61
N GLY A 335 25.61 -5.81 14.41
CA GLY A 335 26.92 -6.47 14.33
C GLY A 335 27.06 -7.46 13.16
N ASP A 336 26.19 -7.37 12.16
CA ASP A 336 26.10 -8.31 11.05
C ASP A 336 26.90 -7.80 9.84
N ASP A 337 27.49 -8.69 9.03
CA ASP A 337 28.32 -8.31 7.88
C ASP A 337 27.50 -7.91 6.63
N GLY A 338 26.19 -7.79 6.79
CA GLY A 338 25.23 -7.46 5.73
C GLY A 338 24.90 -8.63 4.80
N LYS A 339 25.45 -9.83 5.03
CA LYS A 339 25.14 -11.03 4.22
C LYS A 339 23.93 -11.77 4.76
N ILE A 340 23.29 -12.57 3.90
CA ILE A 340 22.25 -13.52 4.31
C ILE A 340 22.89 -14.51 5.30
N LYS A 341 22.32 -14.64 6.50
CA LYS A 341 22.83 -15.56 7.52
C LYS A 341 22.72 -17.01 7.01
N LYS A 342 23.55 -17.93 7.55
CA LYS A 342 23.64 -19.35 7.13
C LYS A 342 22.30 -20.13 7.13
N GLU A 343 21.23 -19.56 7.68
CA GLU A 343 19.88 -20.12 7.76
C GLU A 343 18.85 -19.44 6.81
N GLY A 344 19.28 -18.59 5.87
CA GLY A 344 18.36 -17.82 5.02
C GLY A 344 17.66 -16.64 5.71
N LYS A 345 18.01 -16.37 6.99
CA LYS A 345 17.54 -15.20 7.73
C LYS A 345 18.13 -13.92 7.14
N LYS A 346 17.29 -12.91 6.97
CA LYS A 346 17.70 -11.56 6.53
C LYS A 346 18.72 -10.98 7.52
N PRO A 347 19.67 -10.16 7.05
CA PRO A 347 20.56 -9.42 7.94
C PRO A 347 19.73 -8.50 8.83
N ASP A 348 20.29 -8.12 9.97
CA ASP A 348 19.63 -7.19 10.87
C ASP A 348 19.62 -5.77 10.27
N GLN A 349 18.44 -5.13 10.22
CA GLN A 349 18.29 -3.74 9.75
C GLN A 349 19.17 -2.80 10.58
N ILE A 350 19.66 -1.72 10.02
CA ILE A 350 20.40 -0.68 10.73
C ILE A 350 19.47 0.50 10.93
N GLY A 351 19.32 0.96 12.18
CA GLY A 351 18.52 2.13 12.51
C GLY A 351 19.28 3.41 12.18
N ILE A 352 18.73 4.31 11.36
CA ILE A 352 19.34 5.61 11.05
C ILE A 352 18.25 6.67 11.09
N VAL A 353 18.26 7.53 12.11
CA VAL A 353 17.20 8.53 12.32
C VAL A 353 17.81 9.91 12.59
N ALA A 354 17.26 10.95 11.97
CA ALA A 354 17.59 12.34 12.27
C ALA A 354 16.48 13.00 13.10
N ALA A 355 16.91 13.73 14.13
CA ALA A 355 16.07 14.54 14.97
C ALA A 355 16.68 15.93 15.19
N GLY A 356 15.85 16.90 15.56
CA GLY A 356 16.31 18.23 15.93
C GLY A 356 15.55 18.79 17.11
N LYS A 357 16.09 19.85 17.71
CA LYS A 357 15.41 20.61 18.76
C LYS A 357 15.36 22.09 18.44
N ARG A 358 14.33 22.75 18.96
CA ARG A 358 14.14 24.19 18.91
C ARG A 358 13.37 24.63 20.15
N THR A 359 13.67 25.81 20.67
CA THR A 359 12.86 26.48 21.67
C THR A 359 11.74 27.22 20.95
N GLU A 360 10.48 26.90 21.27
CA GLU A 360 9.33 27.62 20.73
C GLU A 360 9.16 29.00 21.38
N GLU A 361 8.24 29.82 20.84
CA GLU A 361 7.99 31.18 21.33
C GLU A 361 7.58 31.25 22.82
N ASP A 362 7.06 30.16 23.36
CA ASP A 362 6.71 29.99 24.77
C ASP A 362 7.93 29.71 25.67
N GLY A 363 9.13 29.61 25.11
CA GLY A 363 10.36 29.30 25.81
C GLY A 363 10.55 27.82 26.14
N ILE A 364 9.71 26.94 25.61
CA ILE A 364 9.76 25.50 25.86
C ILE A 364 10.57 24.82 24.74
N GLU A 365 11.46 23.90 25.12
CA GLU A 365 12.15 23.05 24.15
C GLU A 365 11.19 22.00 23.56
N HIS A 366 11.14 21.99 22.23
CA HIS A 366 10.45 21.01 21.41
C HIS A 366 11.45 20.18 20.58
N TYR A 367 11.07 18.93 20.30
CA TYR A 367 11.89 17.95 19.60
C TYR A 367 11.15 17.43 18.35
N TYR A 368 11.89 17.21 17.27
CA TYR A 368 11.31 16.87 15.97
C TYR A 368 12.05 15.68 15.37
N LEU A 369 11.37 14.55 15.20
CA LEU A 369 11.83 13.43 14.40
C LEU A 369 11.39 13.64 12.95
N PHE A 370 12.33 13.74 12.01
CA PHE A 370 11.99 14.21 10.66
C PHE A 370 12.61 13.41 9.51
N SER A 371 13.44 12.41 9.80
CA SER A 371 13.98 11.54 8.76
C SER A 371 14.34 10.17 9.32
N ASP A 372 13.76 9.12 8.74
CA ASP A 372 14.17 7.73 8.94
C ASP A 372 14.80 7.21 7.64
N LYS A 373 16.08 6.85 7.71
CA LYS A 373 16.88 6.26 6.60
C LYS A 373 17.40 4.87 6.95
N SER A 374 16.71 4.22 7.89
CA SER A 374 17.03 2.86 8.31
C SER A 374 17.01 1.91 7.14
N ARG A 375 17.98 0.99 7.10
CA ARG A 375 18.23 0.15 5.93
C ARG A 375 18.92 -1.15 6.27
N PHE A 376 18.83 -2.12 5.37
CA PHE A 376 19.77 -3.24 5.35
C PHE A 376 21.02 -2.84 4.56
N GLY A 377 22.20 -3.25 5.02
CA GLY A 377 23.44 -2.95 4.32
C GLY A 377 24.69 -3.34 5.09
N SER A 378 25.82 -3.31 4.39
CA SER A 378 27.15 -3.51 4.98
C SER A 378 27.55 -2.30 5.86
N PRO A 379 28.57 -2.48 6.72
CA PRO A 379 29.23 -1.40 7.46
C PRO A 379 29.43 -0.09 6.68
N SER A 380 30.00 -0.17 5.48
CA SER A 380 30.24 1.02 4.64
C SER A 380 28.94 1.69 4.20
N GLN A 381 27.92 0.90 3.83
CA GLN A 381 26.67 1.43 3.27
C GLN A 381 25.85 2.21 4.29
N TRP A 382 25.74 1.71 5.52
CA TRP A 382 25.01 2.46 6.55
C TRP A 382 25.82 3.65 7.07
N ALA A 383 27.15 3.57 7.04
CA ALA A 383 28.00 4.68 7.42
C ALA A 383 27.90 5.84 6.42
N ASP A 384 28.01 5.54 5.13
CA ASP A 384 27.81 6.53 4.06
C ASP A 384 26.43 7.18 4.17
N GLU A 385 25.35 6.41 4.37
CA GLU A 385 24.00 6.96 4.57
C GLU A 385 23.91 7.87 5.82
N SER A 386 24.54 7.47 6.92
CA SER A 386 24.53 8.26 8.16
C SER A 386 25.28 9.58 8.00
N VAL A 387 26.42 9.56 7.29
CA VAL A 387 27.23 10.75 6.99
C VAL A 387 26.54 11.65 5.97
N ASP A 388 25.93 11.08 4.94
CA ASP A 388 25.12 11.82 3.97
C ASP A 388 23.95 12.53 4.68
N LEU A 389 23.30 11.86 5.64
CA LEU A 389 22.24 12.46 6.44
C LEU A 389 22.75 13.60 7.34
N TYR A 390 23.93 13.41 7.93
CA TYR A 390 24.60 14.42 8.75
C TYR A 390 24.85 15.70 7.93
N TRP A 391 25.43 15.58 6.73
CA TRP A 391 25.72 16.74 5.89
C TRP A 391 24.49 17.33 5.22
N LYS A 392 23.50 16.49 4.85
CA LYS A 392 22.25 16.95 4.24
C LYS A 392 21.50 17.94 5.14
N TYR A 393 21.51 17.72 6.44
CA TYR A 393 20.78 18.53 7.41
C TYR A 393 21.68 19.43 8.27
N ASP A 394 22.96 19.57 7.92
CA ASP A 394 23.95 20.31 8.73
C ASP A 394 23.89 19.91 10.22
N ALA A 395 23.91 18.59 10.45
CA ALA A 395 23.76 18.03 11.78
C ALA A 395 24.95 18.41 12.67
N HIS A 396 24.66 18.59 13.96
CA HIS A 396 25.66 19.01 14.94
C HIS A 396 26.39 17.83 15.57
N VAL A 397 25.79 16.64 15.54
CA VAL A 397 26.34 15.42 16.13
C VAL A 397 25.83 14.18 15.41
N LEU A 398 26.71 13.19 15.23
CA LEU A 398 26.36 11.85 14.79
C LEU A 398 26.59 10.87 15.95
N LEU A 399 25.51 10.23 16.42
CA LEU A 399 25.50 9.32 17.56
C LEU A 399 25.62 7.87 17.09
N GLY A 400 26.46 7.06 17.74
CA GLY A 400 26.51 5.62 17.50
C GLY A 400 26.47 4.81 18.80
N GLU A 401 25.58 3.80 18.89
CA GLU A 401 25.55 2.87 20.04
C GLU A 401 26.83 2.02 20.06
N LYS A 402 27.55 2.05 21.20
CA LYS A 402 28.77 1.24 21.41
C LYS A 402 28.37 -0.22 21.67
N ASN A 403 28.45 -1.06 20.64
CA ASN A 403 28.30 -2.52 20.78
C ASN A 403 29.67 -3.19 21.05
N TYR A 404 29.67 -4.20 21.94
CA TYR A 404 30.80 -5.05 22.38
C TYR A 404 32.16 -4.83 21.65
N GLY A 405 32.95 -3.85 22.09
CA GLY A 405 34.27 -3.53 21.51
C GLY A 405 34.52 -2.05 21.19
N GLY A 406 33.53 -1.17 21.39
CA GLY A 406 33.70 0.25 21.73
C GLY A 406 34.21 1.24 20.67
N GLY A 407 34.97 0.81 19.66
CA GLY A 407 35.58 1.70 18.65
C GLY A 407 35.24 1.38 17.19
N MET A 408 34.56 0.25 16.91
CA MET A 408 34.31 -0.20 15.54
C MET A 408 33.35 0.74 14.79
N VAL A 409 32.27 1.19 15.43
CA VAL A 409 31.27 2.09 14.85
C VAL A 409 31.88 3.44 14.50
N GLU A 410 32.64 4.01 15.44
CA GLU A 410 33.42 5.24 15.24
C GLU A 410 34.37 5.12 14.05
N THR A 411 35.17 4.05 14.01
CA THR A 411 36.11 3.80 12.91
C THR A 411 35.40 3.68 11.56
N ILE A 412 34.25 3.00 11.52
CA ILE A 412 33.46 2.85 10.29
C ILE A 412 32.93 4.20 9.80
N ILE A 413 32.38 5.02 10.70
CA ILE A 413 31.84 6.35 10.37
C ILE A 413 32.95 7.29 9.92
N LEU A 414 34.07 7.36 10.66
CA LEU A 414 35.16 8.28 10.34
C LEU A 414 35.87 7.91 9.02
N ASN A 415 35.82 6.64 8.61
CA ASN A 415 36.35 6.16 7.33
C ASN A 415 35.31 6.17 6.18
N ALA A 416 34.05 6.46 6.46
CA ALA A 416 33.02 6.60 5.44
C ALA A 416 33.31 7.80 4.53
N LYS A 417 32.63 7.86 3.39
CA LYS A 417 32.77 8.98 2.46
C LYS A 417 32.38 10.29 3.15
N ASN A 418 33.32 11.25 3.20
CA ASN A 418 33.17 12.53 3.92
C ASN A 418 32.97 12.38 5.45
N GLY A 419 33.38 11.26 6.04
CA GLY A 419 33.20 10.96 7.47
C GLY A 419 34.25 11.57 8.40
N SER A 420 35.45 11.91 7.89
CA SER A 420 36.62 12.29 8.71
C SER A 420 36.41 13.55 9.57
N ASN A 421 35.47 14.42 9.20
CA ASN A 421 35.18 15.69 9.87
C ASN A 421 33.83 15.67 10.60
N VAL A 422 33.18 14.52 10.71
CA VAL A 422 31.91 14.39 11.41
C VAL A 422 32.14 14.47 12.92
N ASN A 423 31.32 15.24 13.62
CA ASN A 423 31.31 15.27 15.07
C ASN A 423 30.64 14.00 15.62
N TYR A 424 31.42 12.92 15.73
CA TYR A 424 30.94 11.65 16.24
C TYR A 424 30.89 11.63 17.78
N LYS A 425 29.82 11.07 18.34
CA LYS A 425 29.67 10.79 19.77
C LYS A 425 29.18 9.37 20.00
N GLY A 426 30.03 8.53 20.58
CA GLY A 426 29.65 7.18 20.95
C GLY A 426 28.81 7.15 22.24
N ILE A 427 27.64 6.53 22.19
CA ILE A 427 26.73 6.41 23.33
C ILE A 427 26.73 4.99 23.89
N THR A 428 26.58 4.87 25.21
CA THR A 428 26.41 3.58 25.88
C THR A 428 25.00 3.48 26.42
N ALA A 429 24.29 2.43 26.06
CA ALA A 429 22.97 2.16 26.58
C ALA A 429 23.02 1.52 27.97
N THR A 430 22.29 2.11 28.91
CA THR A 430 22.04 1.54 30.24
C THR A 430 20.54 1.36 30.44
N GLY A 431 20.15 0.25 31.08
CA GLY A 431 18.74 -0.10 31.32
C GLY A 431 18.08 -0.82 30.15
N SER A 432 16.81 -1.21 30.35
CA SER A 432 16.02 -1.87 29.31
C SER A 432 15.70 -0.91 28.16
N LYS A 433 15.42 -1.45 26.97
CA LYS A 433 15.06 -0.66 25.77
C LYS A 433 13.80 0.17 26.01
N ILE A 434 12.81 -0.37 26.73
CA ILE A 434 11.58 0.34 27.10
C ILE A 434 11.84 1.45 28.14
N ALA A 435 12.64 1.20 29.18
CA ALA A 435 12.97 2.22 30.18
C ALA A 435 13.75 3.40 29.59
N ARG A 436 14.53 3.17 28.53
CA ARG A 436 15.20 4.25 27.79
C ARG A 436 14.23 5.12 26.99
N ALA A 437 13.10 4.55 26.59
CA ALA A 437 12.13 5.19 25.73
C ALA A 437 11.04 5.94 26.51
N GLU A 438 10.77 5.55 27.76
CA GLU A 438 9.81 6.22 28.67
C GLU A 438 10.00 7.75 28.73
N PRO A 439 11.21 8.32 28.90
CA PRO A 439 11.39 9.77 28.92
C PRO A 439 11.08 10.45 27.58
N VAL A 440 11.19 9.72 26.46
CA VAL A 440 10.83 10.23 25.14
C VAL A 440 9.32 10.16 24.94
N ALA A 441 8.67 9.08 25.39
CA ALA A 441 7.21 8.95 25.36
C ALA A 441 6.54 10.06 26.19
N ALA A 442 7.07 10.36 27.36
CA ALA A 442 6.60 11.47 28.19
C ALA A 442 6.67 12.84 27.46
N LEU A 443 7.67 13.07 26.60
CA LEU A 443 7.73 14.30 25.78
C LEU A 443 6.63 14.35 24.72
N PHE A 444 6.26 13.20 24.15
CA PHE A 444 5.11 13.12 23.24
C PHE A 444 3.81 13.41 23.99
N GLU A 445 3.60 12.80 25.17
CA GLU A 445 2.42 13.05 26.01
C GLU A 445 2.29 14.52 26.42
N GLN A 446 3.41 15.21 26.61
CA GLN A 446 3.47 16.65 26.87
C GLN A 446 3.29 17.51 25.61
N LEU A 447 3.10 16.91 24.43
CA LEU A 447 3.02 17.58 23.12
C LEU A 447 4.29 18.36 22.74
N ARG A 448 5.45 17.91 23.22
CA ARG A 448 6.77 18.53 23.04
C ARG A 448 7.71 17.74 22.12
N CYS A 449 7.31 16.56 21.69
CA CYS A 449 8.05 15.79 20.70
C CYS A 449 7.12 15.44 19.54
N HIS A 450 7.61 15.64 18.33
CA HIS A 450 6.81 15.67 17.11
C HIS A 450 7.37 14.74 16.05
N ILE A 451 6.49 14.14 15.24
CA ILE A 451 6.87 13.54 13.95
C ILE A 451 6.64 14.58 12.86
N VAL A 452 7.67 14.85 12.04
CA VAL A 452 7.54 15.71 10.86
C VAL A 452 7.21 14.84 9.64
N GLY A 453 6.10 15.15 8.97
CA GLY A 453 5.62 14.36 7.84
C GLY A 453 5.15 12.98 8.30
N TYR A 454 5.63 11.92 7.65
CA TYR A 454 5.30 10.54 7.95
C TYR A 454 6.56 9.67 7.92
N LEU A 455 6.78 8.90 8.99
CA LEU A 455 7.92 7.99 9.17
C LEU A 455 7.39 6.57 9.40
N PRO A 456 6.86 5.89 8.37
CA PRO A 456 5.94 4.75 8.55
C PRO A 456 6.55 3.56 9.29
N GLU A 457 7.80 3.18 8.98
CA GLU A 457 8.47 2.07 9.68
C GLU A 457 8.75 2.41 11.15
N LEU A 458 9.26 3.62 11.42
CA LEU A 458 9.50 4.09 12.78
C LEU A 458 8.21 4.19 13.60
N GLU A 459 7.17 4.81 13.04
CA GLU A 459 5.87 4.97 13.72
C GLU A 459 5.22 3.61 14.05
N ASP A 460 5.31 2.64 13.13
CA ASP A 460 4.85 1.27 13.39
C ASP A 460 5.63 0.64 14.56
N GLN A 461 6.95 0.78 14.57
CA GLN A 461 7.78 0.27 15.66
C GLN A 461 7.44 0.94 17.01
N MET A 462 7.22 2.25 17.02
CA MET A 462 6.83 3.00 18.23
C MET A 462 5.46 2.56 18.78
N CYS A 463 4.50 2.23 17.91
CA CYS A 463 3.18 1.77 18.33
C CYS A 463 3.09 0.27 18.64
N THR A 464 4.06 -0.53 18.18
CA THR A 464 4.01 -2.01 18.30
C THR A 464 4.98 -2.60 19.31
N TYR A 465 6.09 -1.91 19.61
CA TYR A 465 7.11 -2.45 20.51
C TYR A 465 6.69 -2.28 21.98
N ASN A 466 6.44 -3.41 22.65
CA ASN A 466 6.00 -3.48 24.04
C ASN A 466 7.10 -3.92 25.01
N GLY A 467 8.37 -3.86 24.58
CA GLY A 467 9.52 -4.27 25.41
C GLY A 467 9.86 -5.76 25.35
N ALA A 468 9.04 -6.60 24.72
CA ALA A 468 9.34 -8.03 24.55
C ALA A 468 10.13 -8.31 23.26
N GLY A 469 11.06 -9.27 23.32
CA GLY A 469 11.86 -9.68 22.17
C GLY A 469 12.95 -8.68 21.78
N LYS A 470 13.48 -8.83 20.56
CA LYS A 470 14.51 -7.92 20.01
C LYS A 470 13.88 -6.58 19.69
N SER A 471 14.44 -5.50 20.24
CA SER A 471 14.03 -4.13 19.93
C SER A 471 14.24 -3.82 18.44
N PRO A 472 13.33 -3.09 17.79
CA PRO A 472 13.56 -2.57 16.45
C PRO A 472 14.63 -1.47 16.44
N ASN A 473 15.52 -1.49 15.45
CA ASN A 473 16.70 -0.62 15.46
C ASN A 473 16.35 0.84 15.08
N ASN A 474 15.33 1.10 14.25
CA ASN A 474 14.90 2.48 13.93
C ASN A 474 14.33 3.15 15.19
N TYR A 475 13.51 2.42 15.96
CA TYR A 475 12.99 2.84 17.26
C TYR A 475 14.12 3.24 18.22
N ASP A 476 15.15 2.41 18.33
CA ASP A 476 16.30 2.72 19.18
C ASP A 476 17.07 3.95 18.72
N ALA A 477 17.33 4.06 17.42
CA ALA A 477 17.98 5.25 16.85
C ALA A 477 17.17 6.53 17.12
N ALA A 478 15.84 6.49 16.96
CA ALA A 478 14.96 7.63 17.26
C ALA A 478 15.02 8.02 18.74
N VAL A 479 14.92 7.04 19.65
CA VAL A 479 15.03 7.28 21.09
C VAL A 479 16.38 7.90 21.41
N HIS A 480 17.47 7.36 20.87
CA HIS A 480 18.82 7.88 21.09
C HIS A 480 19.00 9.33 20.62
N ALA A 481 18.49 9.66 19.44
CA ALA A 481 18.53 11.02 18.91
C ALA A 481 17.82 12.02 19.84
N VAL A 482 16.59 11.72 20.28
CA VAL A 482 15.83 12.62 21.15
C VAL A 482 16.47 12.72 22.54
N ARG A 483 16.97 11.60 23.10
CA ARG A 483 17.65 11.61 24.40
C ARG A 483 18.90 12.48 24.42
N GLU A 484 19.68 12.49 23.34
CA GLU A 484 20.83 13.41 23.23
C GLU A 484 20.39 14.87 23.19
N LEU A 485 19.36 15.19 22.42
CA LEU A 485 18.86 16.54 22.29
C LEU A 485 18.26 17.08 23.60
N ALA A 486 17.56 16.21 24.35
CA ALA A 486 17.00 16.50 25.67
C ALA A 486 18.03 16.46 26.81
N GLY A 487 19.29 16.10 26.54
CA GLY A 487 20.34 16.06 27.56
C GLY A 487 20.21 14.93 28.58
N TYR A 488 19.53 13.83 28.24
CA TYR A 488 19.38 12.66 29.10
C TYR A 488 20.64 11.79 29.20
N TYR A 489 21.68 12.10 28.43
CA TYR A 489 23.01 11.52 28.60
C TYR A 489 23.84 12.36 29.58
N PRO A 490 24.59 11.73 30.49
CA PRO A 490 25.52 12.45 31.34
C PRO A 490 26.51 13.23 30.47
N LYS A 491 26.76 14.50 30.83
CA LYS A 491 27.84 15.28 30.22
C LYS A 491 29.16 14.56 30.56
N GLU A 492 29.96 14.20 29.55
CA GLU A 492 31.31 13.72 29.81
C GLU A 492 32.08 14.84 30.51
N VAL A 493 32.40 14.63 31.78
CA VAL A 493 33.33 15.49 32.50
C VAL A 493 34.70 15.18 31.92
N ARG A 494 35.16 16.00 30.97
CA ARG A 494 36.57 16.02 30.60
C ARG A 494 37.34 16.60 31.78
N ILE A 495 37.92 15.72 32.60
CA ILE A 495 38.96 16.12 33.54
C ILE A 495 40.18 16.45 32.69
N TYR A 496 40.50 17.74 32.58
CA TYR A 496 41.69 18.24 31.89
C TYR A 496 42.96 17.94 32.66
#